data_AF-A0A6A6ZKW7-F1
#
_entry.id   AF-A0A6A6ZKW7-F1
#
_cell.length_a   1.000
_cell.length_b   1.000
_cell.length_c   1.000
_cell.angle_alpha   90.00
_cell.angle_beta   90.00
_cell.angle_gamma   90.00
#
_symmetry.space_group_name_H-M   'P 1'
#
loop_
_entity.id
_entity.type
_entity.pdbx_description
1 polymer ?
#
loop_
_entity_poly.entity_id
_entity_poly.type
_entity_poly.pdbx_seq_one_letter_code
_entity_poly.pdbx_strand_id
1 'polypeptide(L)'
;MYSTTHYHSTSHEVLCVFRGRARLLFGGEQNPERVEIECGAGDAIVIPAGVAHRLVRDVDGKFEMVGAYPRGRGWDMCYGVEGEEKKAEKVKEVEWFKKDPLYGDDGLRCGVGRGWKERVVGKEVANCKVVDWKERATQLTERSALALSKINPPPTFS
;
A
#
# COMPACT_ATOMS: atom_id res chain seq x y z
N MET A 1 0.36 11.81 1.11
CA MET A 1 0.03 10.87 0.02
C MET A 1 -0.11 11.62 -1.29
N TYR A 2 0.49 11.14 -2.38
CA TYR A 2 0.37 11.77 -3.71
C TYR A 2 -1.00 11.49 -4.34
N SER A 3 -1.50 12.43 -5.14
CA SER A 3 -2.71 12.25 -5.95
C SER A 3 -2.45 11.37 -7.18
N THR A 4 -1.20 11.31 -7.67
CA THR A 4 -0.77 10.44 -8.76
C THR A 4 -0.59 9.00 -8.26
N THR A 5 -1.17 8.05 -8.98
CA THR A 5 -0.97 6.61 -8.74
C THR A 5 0.49 6.24 -8.87
N HIS A 6 1.01 5.59 -7.82
CA HIS A 6 2.37 5.07 -7.80
C HIS A 6 2.44 3.79 -6.98
N TYR A 7 3.53 3.06 -7.11
CA TYR A 7 3.89 1.94 -6.26
C TYR A 7 5.37 1.95 -5.94
N HIS A 8 5.76 1.18 -4.92
CA HIS A 8 7.16 0.93 -4.56
C HIS A 8 7.53 -0.50 -4.96
N SER A 9 8.57 -0.66 -5.79
CA SER A 9 9.00 -1.99 -6.24
C SER A 9 9.97 -2.65 -5.26
N THR A 10 10.60 -1.85 -4.40
CA THR A 10 11.73 -2.24 -3.55
C THR A 10 11.40 -2.35 -2.07
N SER A 11 10.21 -1.88 -1.65
CA SER A 11 9.86 -1.77 -0.24
C SER A 11 8.35 -1.88 0.01
N HIS A 12 7.99 -2.48 1.14
CA HIS A 12 6.68 -2.26 1.77
C HIS A 12 6.63 -0.85 2.36
N GLU A 13 5.44 -0.32 2.51
CA GLU A 13 5.19 0.98 3.14
C GLU A 13 4.18 0.84 4.27
N VAL A 14 4.37 1.60 5.34
CA VAL A 14 3.40 1.74 6.43
C VAL A 14 2.99 3.21 6.49
N LEU A 15 1.70 3.45 6.31
CA LEU A 15 1.12 4.78 6.47
C LEU A 15 0.52 4.90 7.86
N CYS A 16 0.77 6.03 8.51
CA CYS A 16 0.09 6.42 9.74
C CYS A 16 -0.58 7.78 9.52
N VAL A 17 -1.91 7.83 9.62
CA VAL A 17 -2.66 9.07 9.50
C VAL A 17 -2.73 9.70 10.89
N PHE A 18 -2.25 10.93 11.03
CA PHE A 18 -2.24 11.63 12.31
C PHE A 18 -3.18 12.84 12.34
N ARG A 19 -3.73 13.25 11.19
CA ARG A 19 -4.72 14.34 11.12
C ARG A 19 -5.64 14.22 9.91
N GLY A 20 -6.89 14.64 10.08
CA GLY A 20 -7.89 14.72 9.02
C GLY A 20 -8.36 13.35 8.55
N ARG A 21 -9.04 13.34 7.39
CA ARG A 21 -9.52 12.14 6.71
C ARG A 21 -9.28 12.22 5.23
N ALA A 22 -9.04 11.07 4.62
CA ALA A 22 -8.85 10.94 3.20
C ALA A 22 -9.48 9.67 2.64
N ARG A 23 -9.86 9.76 1.38
CA ARG A 23 -10.19 8.61 0.56
C ARG A 23 -8.98 8.20 -0.26
N LEU A 24 -8.53 6.97 -0.06
CA LEU A 24 -7.36 6.39 -0.70
C LEU A 24 -7.79 5.26 -1.64
N LEU A 25 -7.09 5.13 -2.76
CA LEU A 25 -7.25 4.03 -3.70
C LEU A 25 -6.01 3.15 -3.65
N PHE A 26 -6.22 1.83 -3.65
CA PHE A 26 -5.21 0.79 -3.73
C PHE A 26 -5.52 -0.14 -4.92
N GLY A 27 -4.50 -0.62 -5.61
CA GLY A 27 -4.62 -1.52 -6.76
C GLY A 27 -4.49 -0.88 -8.13
N GLY A 28 -4.54 0.46 -8.22
CA GLY A 28 -4.61 1.21 -9.48
C GLY A 28 -6.03 1.30 -10.06
N GLU A 29 -6.32 2.35 -10.83
CA GLU A 29 -7.66 2.70 -11.31
C GLU A 29 -8.26 1.65 -12.24
N GLN A 30 -7.44 1.02 -13.06
CA GLN A 30 -7.83 0.06 -14.08
C GLN A 30 -7.96 -1.35 -13.52
N ASN A 31 -7.52 -1.57 -12.28
CA ASN A 31 -7.66 -2.86 -11.63
C ASN A 31 -9.13 -3.07 -11.20
N PRO A 32 -9.82 -4.10 -11.71
CA PRO A 32 -11.20 -4.37 -11.29
C PRO A 32 -11.30 -4.74 -9.82
N GLU A 33 -10.23 -5.26 -9.22
CA GLU A 33 -10.15 -5.65 -7.80
C GLU A 33 -9.67 -4.51 -6.89
N ARG A 34 -9.50 -3.30 -7.44
CA ARG A 34 -9.04 -2.13 -6.68
C ARG A 34 -9.90 -1.89 -5.44
N VAL A 35 -9.26 -1.33 -4.42
CA VAL A 35 -9.87 -1.08 -3.12
C VAL A 35 -9.81 0.41 -2.83
N GLU A 36 -10.96 1.02 -2.60
CA GLU A 36 -11.08 2.41 -2.16
C GLU A 36 -11.58 2.42 -0.72
N ILE A 37 -10.83 3.07 0.17
CA ILE A 37 -11.17 3.18 1.59
C ILE A 37 -11.13 4.64 2.04
N GLU A 38 -11.96 4.98 3.01
CA GLU A 38 -11.77 6.19 3.80
C GLU A 38 -10.95 5.85 5.04
N CYS A 39 -9.93 6.65 5.32
CA CYS A 39 -9.08 6.57 6.51
C CYS A 39 -9.05 7.93 7.21
N GLY A 40 -8.76 7.92 8.51
CA GLY A 40 -8.66 9.11 9.34
C GLY A 40 -7.59 9.01 10.41
N ALA A 41 -7.42 10.09 11.16
CA ALA A 41 -6.46 10.16 12.26
C ALA A 41 -6.58 8.95 13.22
N GLY A 42 -5.46 8.26 13.45
CA GLY A 42 -5.37 7.02 14.24
C GLY A 42 -5.28 5.75 13.40
N ASP A 43 -5.68 5.80 12.12
CA ASP A 43 -5.56 4.65 11.22
C ASP A 43 -4.10 4.45 10.79
N ALA A 44 -3.69 3.18 10.69
CA ALA A 44 -2.45 2.78 10.04
C ALA A 44 -2.72 1.75 8.96
N ILE A 45 -1.99 1.87 7.85
CA ILE A 45 -2.20 1.06 6.64
C ILE A 45 -0.86 0.48 6.23
N VAL A 46 -0.76 -0.85 6.20
CA VAL A 46 0.38 -1.55 5.63
C VAL A 46 0.12 -1.79 4.16
N ILE A 47 1.02 -1.32 3.31
CA ILE A 47 0.97 -1.41 1.85
C ILE A 47 2.07 -2.38 1.40
N PRO A 48 1.69 -3.56 0.87
CA PRO A 48 2.64 -4.47 0.25
C PRO A 48 3.39 -3.81 -0.92
N ALA A 49 4.61 -4.28 -1.18
CA ALA A 49 5.39 -3.80 -2.31
C ALA A 49 4.63 -4.15 -3.60
N GLY A 50 4.71 -3.30 -4.61
CA GLY A 50 3.98 -3.47 -5.87
C GLY A 50 2.50 -3.09 -5.84
N VAL A 51 1.90 -2.83 -4.67
CA VAL A 51 0.51 -2.34 -4.60
C VAL A 51 0.48 -0.85 -4.95
N ALA A 52 -0.13 -0.56 -6.09
CA ALA A 52 -0.34 0.81 -6.53
C ALA A 52 -1.32 1.55 -5.62
N HIS A 53 -1.04 2.80 -5.29
CA HIS A 53 -1.88 3.57 -4.40
C HIS A 53 -1.82 5.07 -4.66
N ARG A 54 -2.89 5.79 -4.26
CA ARG A 54 -2.97 7.25 -4.35
C ARG A 54 -4.02 7.85 -3.42
N LEU A 55 -3.93 9.17 -3.23
CA LEU A 55 -4.98 10.00 -2.68
C LEU A 55 -6.06 10.27 -3.73
N VAL A 56 -7.28 9.80 -3.49
CA VAL A 56 -8.46 10.12 -4.31
C VAL A 56 -9.03 11.47 -3.90
N ARG A 57 -9.17 11.67 -2.58
CA ARG A 57 -9.77 12.89 -2.03
C ARG A 57 -9.29 13.16 -0.61
N ASP A 58 -8.87 14.39 -0.34
CA ASP A 58 -8.82 14.91 1.04
C ASP A 58 -10.25 15.30 1.43
N VAL A 59 -10.80 14.62 2.44
CA VAL A 59 -12.21 14.77 2.83
C VAL A 59 -12.42 16.06 3.62
N ASP A 60 -11.43 16.44 4.45
CA ASP A 60 -11.53 17.54 5.41
C ASP A 60 -10.67 18.75 5.05
N GLY A 61 -9.84 18.64 4.00
CA GLY A 61 -8.86 19.66 3.60
C GLY A 61 -7.68 19.80 4.58
N LYS A 62 -7.47 18.78 5.42
CA LYS A 62 -6.50 18.77 6.52
C LYS A 62 -5.82 17.41 6.68
N PHE A 63 -5.83 16.59 5.63
CA PHE A 63 -5.27 15.25 5.68
C PHE A 63 -3.74 15.30 5.78
N GLU A 64 -3.20 14.75 6.87
CA GLU A 64 -1.76 14.63 7.09
C GLU A 64 -1.42 13.19 7.55
N MET A 65 -0.32 12.67 7.01
CA MET A 65 0.14 11.30 7.23
C MET A 65 1.67 11.24 7.24
N VAL A 66 2.19 10.17 7.85
CA VAL A 66 3.60 9.77 7.75
C VAL A 66 3.66 8.46 6.98
N GLY A 67 4.54 8.39 5.99
CA GLY A 67 4.97 7.14 5.35
C GLY A 67 6.25 6.63 6.00
N ALA A 68 6.28 5.35 6.34
CA ALA A 68 7.41 4.67 6.95
C ALA A 68 7.79 3.43 6.15
N TYR A 69 9.09 3.15 6.09
CA TYR A 69 9.66 2.06 5.30
C TYR A 69 10.60 1.22 6.18
N PRO A 70 10.71 -0.11 5.96
CA PRO A 70 11.65 -0.96 6.67
C PRO A 70 13.08 -0.40 6.66
N ARG A 71 13.75 -0.47 7.82
CA ARG A 71 15.12 0.04 7.98
C ARG A 71 16.07 -0.58 6.97
N GLY A 72 16.85 0.26 6.30
CA GLY A 72 17.86 -0.18 5.34
C GLY A 72 17.33 -0.49 3.94
N ARG A 73 16.02 -0.32 3.70
CA ARG A 73 15.45 -0.33 2.35
C ARG A 73 15.39 1.11 1.83
N GLY A 74 15.84 1.33 0.60
CA GLY A 74 15.41 2.50 -0.18
C GLY A 74 14.00 2.26 -0.70
N TRP A 75 13.29 3.35 -1.03
CA TRP A 75 12.03 3.28 -1.76
C TRP A 75 12.17 4.01 -3.09
N ASP A 76 11.45 3.53 -4.10
CA ASP A 76 11.44 4.05 -5.46
C ASP A 76 10.03 4.47 -5.86
N MET A 77 9.86 5.54 -6.63
CA MET A 77 8.56 5.83 -7.25
C MET A 77 8.48 5.10 -8.58
N CYS A 78 7.53 4.19 -8.70
CA CYS A 78 7.14 3.61 -9.97
C CYS A 78 5.75 4.08 -10.32
N TYR A 79 5.54 4.41 -11.59
CA TYR A 79 4.27 4.87 -12.14
C TYR A 79 3.66 3.85 -13.09
N GLY A 80 4.37 2.73 -13.32
CA GLY A 80 4.03 1.68 -14.27
C GLY A 80 3.99 2.20 -15.69
N VAL A 81 4.98 3.02 -16.05
CA VAL A 81 5.19 3.40 -17.45
C VAL A 81 6.04 2.35 -18.16
N GLU A 82 6.07 2.38 -19.49
CA GLU A 82 6.95 1.52 -20.29
C GLU A 82 8.41 1.62 -19.81
N GLY A 83 9.09 0.49 -19.68
CA GLY A 83 10.45 0.39 -19.14
C GLY A 83 10.52 0.11 -17.63
N GLU A 84 9.40 0.12 -16.91
CA GLU A 84 9.34 -0.25 -15.49
C GLU A 84 9.00 -1.73 -15.25
N GLU A 85 8.88 -2.56 -16.28
CA GLU A 85 8.48 -3.96 -16.18
C GLU A 85 9.45 -4.75 -15.29
N LYS A 86 10.76 -4.50 -15.44
CA LYS A 86 11.79 -5.13 -14.59
C LYS A 86 11.68 -4.70 -13.12
N LYS A 87 11.16 -3.50 -12.84
CA LYS A 87 10.91 -3.06 -11.46
C LYS A 87 9.72 -3.83 -10.89
N ALA A 88 8.64 -3.96 -11.66
CA ALA A 88 7.49 -4.77 -11.26
C ALA A 88 7.87 -6.22 -10.91
N GLU A 89 8.80 -6.84 -11.65
CA GLU A 89 9.28 -8.19 -11.36
C GLU A 89 10.02 -8.31 -10.03
N LYS A 90 10.80 -7.29 -9.64
CA LYS A 90 11.57 -7.26 -8.38
C LYS A 90 10.71 -7.25 -7.12
N VAL A 91 9.43 -6.90 -7.23
CA VAL A 91 8.48 -6.91 -6.10
C VAL A 91 8.48 -8.27 -5.40
N LYS A 92 8.62 -9.36 -6.17
CA LYS A 92 8.63 -10.75 -5.65
C LYS A 92 9.82 -11.05 -4.75
N GLU A 93 10.89 -10.25 -4.83
CA GLU A 93 12.11 -10.37 -4.05
C GLU A 93 12.04 -9.59 -2.73
N VAL A 94 11.00 -8.76 -2.54
CA VAL A 94 10.83 -7.98 -1.32
C VAL A 94 10.36 -8.90 -0.20
N GLU A 95 11.25 -9.17 0.75
CA GLU A 95 10.96 -9.96 1.94
C GLU A 95 9.88 -9.29 2.80
N TRP A 96 8.96 -10.13 3.29
CA TRP A 96 7.94 -9.71 4.23
C TRP A 96 8.55 -9.28 5.58
N PHE A 97 7.78 -8.52 6.36
CA PHE A 97 8.21 -8.08 7.69
C PHE A 97 8.50 -9.28 8.61
N LYS A 98 9.62 -9.22 9.34
CA LYS A 98 9.99 -10.25 10.33
C LYS A 98 9.08 -10.25 11.56
N LYS A 99 8.47 -9.10 11.87
CA LYS A 99 7.57 -8.84 12.99
C LYS A 99 6.43 -7.96 12.51
N ASP A 100 5.35 -7.90 13.27
CA ASP A 100 4.27 -6.94 13.01
C ASP A 100 4.84 -5.51 13.01
N PRO A 101 4.61 -4.70 11.96
CA PRO A 101 5.19 -3.37 11.86
C PRO A 101 4.59 -2.35 12.84
N LEU A 102 3.44 -2.65 13.45
CA LEU A 102 2.75 -1.78 14.39
C LEU A 102 2.99 -2.21 15.84
N TYR A 103 2.92 -3.52 16.10
CA TYR A 103 2.94 -4.07 17.46
C TYR A 103 4.14 -4.98 17.75
N GLY A 104 5.05 -5.16 16.79
CA GLY A 104 6.26 -5.95 17.00
C GLY A 104 5.96 -7.42 17.31
N ASP A 105 6.45 -7.92 18.45
CA ASP A 105 6.23 -9.31 18.88
C ASP A 105 4.82 -9.53 19.47
N ASP A 106 4.16 -8.46 19.90
CA ASP A 106 2.81 -8.50 20.48
C ASP A 106 1.72 -8.40 19.40
N GLY A 107 2.12 -8.17 18.15
CA GLY A 107 1.25 -8.15 16.98
C GLY A 107 0.98 -9.54 16.40
N LEU A 108 0.20 -9.57 15.32
CA LEU A 108 -0.03 -10.82 14.60
C LEU A 108 1.28 -11.24 13.93
N ARG A 109 1.69 -12.50 14.09
CA ARG A 109 2.92 -12.99 13.45
C ARG A 109 2.77 -12.86 11.94
N CYS A 110 3.62 -12.02 11.34
CA CYS A 110 3.70 -11.76 9.91
C CYS A 110 4.20 -13.00 9.15
N GLY A 111 3.33 -13.98 8.95
CA GLY A 111 3.58 -15.14 8.11
C GLY A 111 2.79 -15.05 6.81
N VAL A 112 3.43 -15.38 5.68
CA VAL A 112 2.75 -15.60 4.40
C VAL A 112 2.00 -16.94 4.51
N GLY A 113 0.77 -16.90 5.03
CA GLY A 113 -0.03 -18.10 5.27
C GLY A 113 -1.51 -17.76 5.42
N ARG A 114 -2.36 -18.46 4.66
CA ARG A 114 -3.82 -18.35 4.69
C ARG A 114 -4.35 -18.44 6.13
N GLY A 115 -5.24 -17.51 6.49
CA GLY A 115 -6.03 -17.59 7.73
C GLY A 115 -5.58 -16.64 8.83
N TRP A 116 -5.80 -15.34 8.65
CA TRP A 116 -5.77 -14.39 9.76
C TRP A 116 -7.06 -14.59 10.60
N LYS A 117 -7.01 -14.48 11.93
CA LYS A 117 -8.22 -14.38 12.76
C LYS A 117 -8.21 -13.00 13.39
N GLU A 118 -9.34 -12.30 13.32
CA GLU A 118 -9.52 -11.02 14.00
C GLU A 118 -9.22 -11.21 15.48
N ARG A 119 -8.34 -10.37 16.02
CA ARG A 119 -8.25 -10.12 17.45
C ARG A 119 -8.13 -8.61 17.63
N VAL A 120 -9.23 -7.99 18.05
CA VAL A 120 -9.21 -6.62 18.59
C VAL A 120 -8.50 -6.70 19.94
N VAL A 121 -7.26 -6.23 20.01
CA VAL A 121 -6.55 -6.04 21.28
C VAL A 121 -6.61 -4.55 21.63
N GLY A 122 -7.44 -4.21 22.59
CA GLY A 122 -7.48 -2.87 23.17
C GLY A 122 -6.48 -2.73 24.32
N LYS A 123 -5.60 -1.74 24.23
CA LYS A 123 -5.34 -0.72 25.28
C LYS A 123 -4.41 0.38 24.72
N GLU A 124 -5.01 1.54 24.48
CA GLU A 124 -4.41 2.88 24.33
C GLU A 124 -3.20 3.05 23.38
N VAL A 125 -3.40 2.68 22.11
CA VAL A 125 -3.06 3.58 20.99
C VAL A 125 -4.32 3.65 20.15
N ALA A 126 -4.94 4.83 20.07
CA ALA A 126 -6.31 4.99 19.62
C ALA A 126 -6.56 4.42 18.21
N ASN A 127 -7.51 3.48 18.11
CA ASN A 127 -8.23 3.09 16.88
C ASN A 127 -7.38 2.75 15.65
N CYS A 128 -6.31 1.96 15.80
CA CYS A 128 -5.59 1.45 14.65
C CYS A 128 -6.43 0.40 13.91
N LYS A 129 -7.21 0.82 12.91
CA LYS A 129 -7.85 -0.10 11.97
C LYS A 129 -6.78 -0.65 11.04
N VAL A 130 -6.29 -1.85 11.33
CA VAL A 130 -5.52 -2.61 10.34
C VAL A 130 -6.50 -3.05 9.25
N VAL A 131 -6.37 -2.49 8.05
CA VAL A 131 -7.08 -3.00 6.88
C VAL A 131 -6.45 -4.36 6.53
N ASP A 132 -7.03 -5.43 7.09
CA ASP A 132 -6.58 -6.81 6.89
C ASP A 132 -6.87 -7.25 5.45
N TRP A 133 -5.81 -7.41 4.67
CA TRP A 133 -5.82 -7.83 3.27
C TRP A 133 -6.03 -9.34 3.08
N LYS A 134 -6.92 -9.93 3.88
CA LYS A 134 -7.01 -11.36 4.16
C LYS A 134 -6.97 -12.30 2.96
N GLU A 135 -7.36 -11.83 1.77
CA GLU A 135 -7.27 -12.57 0.49
C GLU A 135 -6.86 -11.71 -0.73
N ARG A 136 -6.61 -10.40 -0.58
CA ARG A 136 -6.50 -9.46 -1.72
C ARG A 136 -5.10 -8.90 -1.98
N ALA A 137 -4.19 -8.92 -1.01
CA ALA A 137 -2.84 -8.34 -1.18
C ALA A 137 -2.07 -8.97 -2.35
N THR A 138 -2.08 -10.29 -2.48
CA THR A 138 -1.39 -11.00 -3.57
C THR A 138 -1.99 -10.65 -4.93
N GLN A 139 -3.32 -10.65 -5.05
CA GLN A 139 -4.01 -10.32 -6.30
C GLN A 139 -3.82 -8.86 -6.70
N LEU A 140 -3.84 -7.94 -5.73
CA LEU A 140 -3.53 -6.54 -5.93
C LEU A 140 -2.08 -6.38 -6.37
N THR A 141 -1.12 -7.05 -5.73
CA THR A 141 0.30 -6.94 -6.08
C THR A 141 0.58 -7.45 -7.51
N GLU A 142 0.12 -8.66 -7.84
CA GLU A 142 0.36 -9.29 -9.14
C GLU A 142 -0.29 -8.53 -10.30
N ARG A 143 -1.45 -7.89 -10.06
CA ARG A 143 -2.19 -7.17 -11.09
C ARG A 143 -1.91 -5.67 -11.10
N SER A 144 -1.46 -5.04 -10.02
CA SER A 144 -1.22 -3.58 -10.00
C SER A 144 -0.01 -3.20 -10.85
N ALA A 145 1.14 -3.86 -10.61
CA ALA A 145 2.37 -3.52 -11.29
C ALA A 145 2.31 -3.88 -12.80
N LEU A 146 1.63 -4.98 -13.13
CA LEU A 146 1.44 -5.46 -14.51
C LEU A 146 0.27 -4.78 -15.25
N ALA A 147 -0.74 -4.27 -14.53
CA ALA A 147 -1.82 -3.49 -15.13
C ALA A 147 -1.34 -2.09 -15.45
N LEU A 148 -0.53 -1.46 -14.59
CA LEU A 148 0.01 -0.14 -14.89
C LEU A 148 0.96 -0.17 -16.10
N SER A 149 1.87 -1.16 -16.20
CA SER A 149 2.85 -1.25 -17.29
C SER A 149 2.26 -1.42 -18.71
N LYS A 150 0.96 -1.66 -18.85
CA LYS A 150 0.26 -1.77 -20.14
C LYS A 150 -0.36 -0.45 -20.62
N ILE A 151 -0.17 0.66 -19.89
CA ILE A 151 -1.05 1.85 -19.98
C ILE A 151 -0.48 3.04 -20.74
N ASN A 152 0.83 3.13 -20.97
CA ASN A 152 1.38 4.22 -21.78
C ASN A 152 1.92 3.70 -23.12
N PRO A 153 1.11 3.60 -24.19
CA PRO A 153 1.70 3.65 -25.52
C PRO A 153 2.40 5.02 -25.66
N PRO A 154 3.54 5.11 -26.37
CA PRO A 154 4.25 6.38 -26.56
C PRO A 154 3.29 7.42 -27.17
N PRO A 155 3.45 8.72 -26.86
CA PRO A 155 2.72 9.75 -27.56
C PRO A 155 3.02 9.63 -29.05
N THR A 156 1.98 9.37 -29.85
CA THR A 156 2.09 9.40 -31.30
C THR A 156 2.31 10.85 -31.69
N PHE A 157 3.55 11.22 -32.04
CA PHE A 157 3.81 12.47 -32.72
C PHE A 157 3.31 12.33 -34.16
N SER A 158 2.25 13.08 -34.48
CA SER A 158 1.81 13.38 -35.86
C SER A 158 2.64 14.51 -36.44
#